data_AF-A0A524KQ50-F1
#
_entry.id   AF-A0A524KQ50-F1
#
_cell.length_a   1.000
_cell.length_b   1.000
_cell.length_c   1.000
_cell.angle_alpha   90.00
_cell.angle_beta   90.00
_cell.angle_gamma   90.00
#
_symmetry.space_group_name_H-M   'P 1'
#
loop_
_entity.id
_entity.type
_entity.pdbx_description
1 polymer ?
#
loop_
_entity_poly.entity_id
_entity_poly.type
_entity_poly.pdbx_seq_one_letter_code
_entity_poly.pdbx_strand_id
1 'polypeptide(L)'
;MNGPRVDGQVQWDQPEVLVFMPSPDASDGVRLGAVEYVVPMAAWAGEAPPTLFGQTFVPGGPGGVLWTLHVWIWQHNPSGMFAPWNPTVSCGG
;
A
#
# COMPACT_ATOMS: atom_id res chain seq x y z
N MET A 1 -19.03 2.61 8.54
CA MET A 1 -17.82 3.36 8.16
C MET A 1 -17.03 3.57 9.44
N ASN A 2 -15.86 2.95 9.60
CA ASN A 2 -15.03 3.09 10.80
C ASN A 2 -13.91 4.10 10.52
N GLY A 3 -13.95 5.27 11.18
CA GLY A 3 -12.79 6.16 11.30
C GLY A 3 -12.16 6.06 12.69
N PRO A 4 -10.96 6.61 12.94
CA PRO A 4 -9.99 7.23 12.03
C PRO A 4 -8.69 6.39 11.97
N ARG A 5 -8.41 5.69 10.85
CA ARG A 5 -7.16 4.93 10.63
C ARG A 5 -6.07 5.74 9.93
N VAL A 6 -6.17 7.05 10.07
CA VAL A 6 -5.26 8.00 9.43
C VAL A 6 -4.64 8.82 10.56
N ASP A 7 -4.03 8.12 11.51
CA ASP A 7 -3.14 8.69 12.49
C ASP A 7 -1.73 8.72 11.87
N GLY A 8 -0.95 9.76 12.14
CA GLY A 8 0.36 9.97 11.51
C GLY A 8 1.45 8.97 11.92
N GLN A 9 1.09 7.75 12.32
CA GLN A 9 1.97 6.71 12.80
C GLN A 9 2.00 5.55 11.81
N VAL A 10 3.20 5.13 11.43
CA VAL A 10 3.39 3.93 10.61
C VAL A 10 3.61 2.75 11.55
N GLN A 11 2.65 1.82 11.62
CA GLN A 11 2.80 0.58 12.38
C GLN A 11 2.85 -0.62 11.44
N TRP A 12 3.91 -1.41 11.53
CA TRP A 12 4.20 -2.50 10.58
C TRP A 12 3.13 -3.60 10.56
N ASP A 13 2.45 -3.84 11.68
CA ASP A 13 1.40 -4.86 11.85
C ASP A 13 -0.02 -4.31 11.60
N GLN A 14 -0.15 -3.02 11.28
CA GLN A 14 -1.43 -2.36 11.06
C GLN A 14 -1.44 -1.60 9.73
N PRO A 15 -1.52 -2.31 8.59
CA PRO A 15 -1.64 -1.65 7.30
C PRO A 15 -2.94 -0.84 7.22
N GLU A 16 -2.84 0.39 6.71
CA GLU A 16 -3.98 1.30 6.57
C GLU A 16 -4.90 0.89 5.40
N VAL A 17 -4.33 0.26 4.36
CA VAL A 17 -5.06 -0.18 3.16
C VAL A 17 -4.72 -1.62 2.79
N LEU A 18 -5.75 -2.41 2.50
CA LEU A 18 -5.65 -3.76 1.95
C LEU A 18 -5.91 -3.72 0.44
N VAL A 19 -5.01 -4.32 -0.35
CA VAL A 19 -5.11 -4.32 -1.82
C VAL A 19 -5.50 -5.72 -2.29
N PHE A 20 -6.75 -5.82 -2.74
CA PHE A 20 -7.31 -7.00 -3.36
C PHE A 20 -7.10 -6.98 -4.88
N MET A 21 -6.87 -8.15 -5.46
CA MET A 21 -6.66 -8.32 -6.90
C MET A 21 -7.54 -9.41 -7.47
N PRO A 22 -7.89 -9.34 -8.76
CA PRO A 22 -8.60 -10.41 -9.45
C PRO A 22 -7.90 -11.77 -9.27
N SER A 23 -8.67 -12.80 -8.94
CA SER A 23 -8.18 -14.17 -8.78
C SER A 23 -9.23 -15.17 -9.25
N PRO A 24 -8.97 -15.97 -10.28
CA PRO A 24 -9.90 -17.01 -10.73
C PRO A 24 -10.07 -18.14 -9.70
N ASP A 25 -9.11 -18.29 -8.79
CA ASP A 25 -9.11 -19.35 -7.77
C ASP A 25 -9.83 -18.96 -6.48
N ALA A 26 -10.28 -17.70 -6.35
CA ALA A 26 -10.96 -17.20 -5.16
C ALA A 26 -12.48 -17.25 -5.35
N SER A 27 -13.21 -17.65 -4.31
CA SER A 27 -14.68 -17.81 -4.35
C SER A 27 -15.45 -16.52 -4.62
N ASP A 28 -14.87 -15.37 -4.27
CA ASP A 28 -15.39 -14.02 -4.51
C ASP A 28 -14.69 -13.33 -5.70
N GLY A 29 -13.85 -14.06 -6.44
CA GLY A 29 -13.14 -13.57 -7.62
C GLY A 29 -11.97 -12.65 -7.31
N VAL A 30 -11.63 -12.45 -6.04
CA VAL A 30 -10.52 -11.58 -5.62
C VAL A 30 -9.69 -12.21 -4.51
N ARG A 31 -8.41 -11.84 -4.42
CA ARG A 31 -7.52 -12.26 -3.32
C ARG A 31 -6.73 -11.09 -2.80
N LEU A 32 -6.40 -11.11 -1.51
CA LEU A 32 -5.46 -10.15 -0.95
C LEU A 32 -4.08 -10.38 -1.56
N GLY A 33 -3.54 -9.35 -2.20
CA GLY A 33 -2.25 -9.41 -2.91
C GLY A 33 -1.16 -8.57 -2.27
N ALA A 34 -1.55 -7.41 -1.76
CA ALA A 34 -0.66 -6.42 -1.19
C ALA A 34 -1.33 -5.66 -0.04
N VAL A 35 -0.49 -4.90 0.66
CA VAL A 35 -0.92 -3.86 1.60
C VAL A 35 -0.32 -2.55 1.17
N GLU A 36 -0.95 -1.46 1.56
CA GLU A 36 -0.42 -0.13 1.35
C GLU A 36 -0.46 0.64 2.66
N TYR A 37 0.70 1.19 3.03
CA TYR A 37 0.83 2.08 4.16
C TYR A 37 0.68 3.51 3.70
N VAL A 38 -0.19 4.28 4.37
CA VAL A 38 -0.55 5.62 3.93
C VAL A 38 -0.50 6.59 5.10
N VAL A 39 0.28 7.65 4.95
CA VAL A 39 0.39 8.72 5.95
C VAL A 39 0.10 10.06 5.29
N PRO A 40 -0.89 10.85 5.74
CA PRO A 40 -1.06 12.20 5.22
C PRO A 40 0.14 13.05 5.57
N MET A 41 0.65 13.78 4.58
CA MET A 41 1.79 14.68 4.79
C MET A 41 1.47 15.73 5.86
N ALA A 42 0.23 16.21 5.93
CA ALA A 42 -0.22 17.17 6.94
C ALA A 42 -0.24 16.63 8.37
N ALA A 43 -0.30 15.29 8.54
CA ALA A 43 -0.26 14.63 9.84
C ALA A 43 1.13 14.11 10.21
N TRP A 44 2.10 14.21 9.29
CA TRP A 44 3.46 13.74 9.50
C TRP A 44 4.31 14.81 10.18
N ALA A 45 4.85 14.48 11.35
CA ALA A 45 5.65 15.42 12.16
C ALA A 45 7.16 15.37 11.85
N GLY A 46 7.61 14.43 11.02
CA GLY A 46 9.04 14.27 10.69
C GLY A 46 9.50 15.24 9.59
N GLU A 47 10.76 15.65 9.66
CA GLU A 47 11.38 16.51 8.62
C GLU A 47 11.67 15.76 7.31
N ALA A 48 11.88 14.45 7.37
CA ALA A 48 12.11 13.58 6.22
C ALA A 48 10.92 12.64 6.00
N PRO A 49 10.74 12.08 4.78
CA PRO A 49 9.67 11.13 4.53
C PRO A 49 9.70 9.92 5.47
N PRO A 50 8.55 9.32 5.81
CA PRO A 50 8.50 8.10 6.61
C PRO A 50 9.33 6.98 5.98
N THR A 51 9.87 6.10 6.81
CA THR A 51 10.56 4.88 6.36
C THR A 51 9.98 3.65 7.04
N LEU A 52 9.83 2.55 6.30
CA LEU A 52 9.41 1.25 6.82
C LEU A 52 10.06 0.14 5.99
N PHE A 53 10.49 -0.95 6.64
CA PHE A 53 11.18 -2.07 5.99
C PHE A 53 12.42 -1.65 5.17
N GLY A 54 13.09 -0.57 5.58
CA GLY A 54 14.23 0.01 4.86
C GLY A 54 13.85 0.72 3.55
N GLN A 55 12.56 0.94 3.28
CA GLN A 55 12.05 1.71 2.16
C GLN A 55 11.56 3.08 2.62
N THR A 56 11.87 4.10 1.83
CA THR A 56 11.35 5.45 2.01
C THR A 56 10.01 5.57 1.30
N PHE A 57 9.02 6.12 1.99
CA PHE A 57 7.70 6.34 1.41
C PHE A 57 7.80 7.38 0.27
N VAL A 58 6.97 7.23 -0.74
CA VAL A 58 6.92 8.13 -1.90
C VAL A 58 5.59 8.90 -1.93
N PRO A 59 5.56 10.11 -2.52
CA PRO A 59 4.31 10.85 -2.70
C PRO A 59 3.32 10.05 -3.55
N GLY A 60 2.07 9.96 -3.10
CA GLY A 60 0.98 9.24 -3.75
C GLY A 60 -0.40 9.82 -3.44
N GLY A 61 -1.44 9.15 -3.94
CA GLY A 61 -2.84 9.57 -3.79
C GLY A 61 -3.22 10.82 -4.59
N PRO A 62 -4.49 11.26 -4.49
CA PRO A 62 -4.98 12.45 -5.20
C PRO A 62 -4.18 13.69 -4.80
N GLY A 63 -3.56 14.36 -5.79
CA GLY A 63 -2.76 15.57 -5.56
C GLY A 63 -1.40 15.33 -4.91
N GLY A 64 -0.96 14.08 -4.71
CA GLY A 64 0.37 13.76 -4.20
C GLY A 64 0.60 14.18 -2.75
N VAL A 65 -0.47 14.31 -1.96
CA VAL A 65 -0.43 14.82 -0.56
C VAL A 65 -0.33 13.72 0.49
N LEU A 66 -0.13 12.47 0.06
CA LEU A 66 0.02 11.31 0.94
C LEU A 66 1.42 10.70 0.75
N TRP A 67 2.06 10.34 1.84
CA TRP A 67 3.18 9.41 1.82
C TRP A 67 2.62 7.99 1.67
N THR A 68 3.09 7.26 0.68
CA THR A 68 2.62 5.90 0.36
C THR A 68 3.77 4.92 0.28
N LEU A 69 3.54 3.71 0.78
CA LEU A 69 4.42 2.56 0.59
C LEU A 69 3.59 1.32 0.27
N HIS A 70 3.74 0.83 -0.96
CA HIS A 70 3.06 -0.38 -1.43
C HIS A 70 3.92 -1.62 -1.17
N VAL A 71 3.32 -2.68 -0.61
CA VAL A 71 4.05 -3.90 -0.24
C VAL A 71 3.30 -5.15 -0.70
N TRP A 72 3.91 -5.88 -1.63
CA TRP A 72 3.43 -7.15 -2.18
C TRP A 72 3.74 -8.32 -1.23
N ILE A 73 2.87 -8.57 -0.26
CA ILE A 73 3.10 -9.61 0.76
C ILE A 73 2.67 -11.01 0.27
N TRP A 74 1.54 -11.12 -0.45
CA TRP A 74 0.92 -12.42 -0.77
C TRP A 74 0.94 -12.78 -2.26
N GLN A 75 1.39 -11.86 -3.09
CA GLN A 75 1.57 -12.09 -4.52
C GLN A 75 3.02 -11.80 -4.87
N HIS A 76 3.70 -12.78 -5.47
CA HIS A 76 5.03 -12.56 -6.00
C HIS A 76 4.98 -11.45 -7.07
N ASN A 77 5.82 -10.44 -6.91
CA ASN A 77 6.01 -9.38 -7.88
C ASN A 77 7.42 -9.49 -8.49
N PRO A 78 7.54 -9.83 -9.80
CA PRO A 78 8.83 -9.89 -10.50
C PRO A 78 9.57 -8.56 -10.51
N SER A 79 8.83 -7.44 -10.44
CA SER A 79 9.40 -6.09 -10.36
C SER A 79 9.88 -5.73 -8.96
N GLY A 80 9.63 -6.57 -7.96
CA GLY A 80 10.07 -6.42 -6.58
C GLY A 80 8.92 -6.24 -5.58
N MET A 81 9.15 -6.65 -4.33
CA MET A 81 8.14 -6.62 -3.26
C MET A 81 7.58 -5.21 -2.96
N PHE A 82 8.36 -4.17 -3.22
CA PHE A 82 7.97 -2.77 -2.99
C PHE A 82 7.70 -2.00 -4.27
N ALA A 83 7.66 -2.68 -5.41
CA ALA A 83 7.37 -2.00 -6.67
C ALA A 83 5.91 -1.48 -6.67
N PRO A 84 5.67 -0.27 -7.18
CA PRO A 84 4.33 0.34 -7.17
C PRO A 84 3.32 -0.41 -8.03
N TRP A 85 3.80 -1.25 -8.94
CA TRP A 85 2.96 -2.05 -9.83
C TRP A 85 3.51 -3.47 -9.96
N ASN A 86 2.61 -4.44 -10.17
CA ASN A 86 2.95 -5.83 -10.40
C ASN A 86 2.51 -6.26 -11.82
N PRO A 87 3.44 -6.65 -12.71
CA PRO A 87 3.13 -7.08 -14.07
C PRO A 87 2.31 -8.35 -14.17
N THR A 88 2.26 -9.16 -13.12
CA THR A 88 1.41 -10.35 -13.11
C THR A 88 -0.06 -10.03 -12.85
N VAL A 89 -0.37 -8.75 -12.59
CA VAL A 89 -1.71 -8.27 -12.27
C VAL A 89 -2.21 -7.47 -13.45
N SER A 90 -2.87 -8.18 -14.38
CA SER A 90 -3.60 -7.54 -15.46
C SER A 90 -5.04 -7.30 -15.02
N CYS A 91 -5.47 -6.03 -14.94
CA CYS A 91 -6.90 -5.74 -15.07
C CYS A 91 -7.30 -6.17 -16.48
N GLY A 92 -7.97 -7.31 -16.60
CA GLY A 92 -8.60 -7.70 -17.85
C GLY A 92 -9.56 -6.59 -18.27
N GLY A 93 -9.42 -6.11 -19.50
CA GLY A 93 -10.32 -5.12 -20.10
C GLY A 93 -11.72 -5.66 -20.33
#